data_AF-A0A9N9S493-F1
#
_entry.id   AF-A0A9N9S493-F1
#
_cell.length_a   1.000
_cell.length_b   1.000
_cell.length_c   1.000
_cell.angle_alpha   90.00
_cell.angle_beta   90.00
_cell.angle_gamma   90.00
#
_symmetry.space_group_name_H-M   'P 1'
#
loop_
_entity.id
_entity.type
_entity.pdbx_description
1 polymer ?
#
loop_
_entity_poly.entity_id
_entity_poly.type
_entity_poly.pdbx_seq_one_letter_code
_entity_poly.pdbx_strand_id
1 'polypeptide(L)'
;MTMKEVTGFSVQNVASHNNVVRLSINNQICHFVPLETDKFFPNLETLRIWSSGLKKLDQNDIKGFEHLRELILPLNDIESLDSNLFEFNKKIKKIDLSRNKLKSVGLALLSTLRTITYINFNLNDCIDDSFKVNIDKFIEKVRTSCPPTIEMLKNDVIFVINENEKLKLSIDAKDAIIKENCDFSKFEEIGNKFEEKTEQEDYYQLHKNDGSDYKVHRYEEIDL
;
A
#
# COMPACT_ATOMS: atom_id res chain seq x y z
N MET A 1 -3.80 31.11 -14.00
CA MET A 1 -4.87 30.59 -13.12
C MET A 1 -4.17 29.67 -12.14
N THR A 2 -3.95 30.15 -10.92
CA THR A 2 -3.13 29.48 -9.90
C THR A 2 -3.92 28.29 -9.34
N MET A 3 -3.48 27.09 -9.69
CA MET A 3 -3.95 25.85 -9.07
C MET A 3 -3.59 25.92 -7.58
N LYS A 4 -4.59 25.94 -6.70
CA LYS A 4 -4.38 25.69 -5.28
C LYS A 4 -4.08 24.21 -5.14
N GLU A 5 -2.83 23.87 -4.84
CA GLU A 5 -2.46 22.56 -4.33
C GLU A 5 -3.23 22.30 -3.03
N VAL A 6 -4.05 21.25 -3.02
CA VAL A 6 -4.63 20.74 -1.78
C VAL A 6 -3.54 19.90 -1.12
N THR A 7 -2.78 20.54 -0.24
CA THR A 7 -1.75 19.90 0.56
C THR A 7 -2.39 19.38 1.84
N GLY A 8 -2.57 18.07 1.92
CA GLY A 8 -2.89 17.38 3.16
C GLY A 8 -4.37 17.09 3.38
N PHE A 9 -4.64 15.81 3.66
CA PHE A 9 -5.85 15.36 4.33
C PHE A 9 -5.95 16.03 5.71
N SER A 10 -7.00 16.80 5.95
CA SER A 10 -7.33 17.34 7.27
C SER A 10 -8.38 16.43 7.92
N VAL A 11 -7.92 15.51 8.77
CA VAL A 11 -8.71 14.42 9.41
C VAL A 11 -9.65 14.93 10.52
N GLN A 12 -10.05 16.21 10.49
CA GLN A 12 -11.02 16.73 11.46
C GLN A 12 -12.43 16.54 10.91
N ASN A 13 -13.16 15.58 11.50
CA ASN A 13 -14.61 15.34 11.36
C ASN A 13 -15.11 14.56 10.13
N VAL A 14 -14.42 13.48 9.72
CA VAL A 14 -14.99 12.54 8.73
C VAL A 14 -15.45 11.26 9.42
N ALA A 15 -16.64 10.78 9.07
CA ALA A 15 -17.20 9.53 9.60
C ALA A 15 -16.39 8.32 9.11
N SER A 16 -16.20 7.32 9.98
CA SER A 16 -15.52 6.07 9.60
C SER A 16 -16.44 5.21 8.72
N HIS A 17 -15.89 4.63 7.65
CA HIS A 17 -16.62 3.79 6.70
C HIS A 17 -16.31 2.31 6.94
N ASN A 18 -16.87 1.75 8.02
CA ASN A 18 -16.54 0.41 8.52
C ASN A 18 -17.02 -0.74 7.60
N ASN A 19 -17.89 -0.46 6.64
CA ASN A 19 -18.41 -1.39 5.62
C ASN A 19 -17.47 -1.57 4.42
N VAL A 20 -16.45 -0.72 4.29
CA VAL A 20 -15.50 -0.78 3.16
C VAL A 20 -14.43 -1.81 3.44
N VAL A 21 -14.44 -2.88 2.65
CA VAL A 21 -13.45 -3.96 2.72
C VAL A 21 -12.49 -3.96 1.53
N ARG A 22 -12.83 -3.26 0.43
CA ARG A 22 -11.98 -3.15 -0.76
C ARG A 22 -11.93 -1.72 -1.29
N LEU A 23 -10.70 -1.25 -1.50
CA LEU A 23 -10.37 0.06 -2.03
C LEU A 23 -9.51 -0.11 -3.28
N SER A 24 -9.98 0.45 -4.40
CA SER A 24 -9.29 0.41 -5.68
C SER A 24 -9.03 1.83 -6.20
N ILE A 25 -7.80 2.14 -6.58
CA ILE A 25 -7.35 3.43 -7.11
C ILE A 25 -6.63 3.19 -8.43
N ASN A 26 -7.06 3.83 -9.50
CA ASN A 26 -6.41 3.63 -10.79
C ASN A 26 -6.46 4.81 -11.75
N ASN A 27 -5.44 4.90 -12.60
CA ASN A 27 -5.29 5.93 -13.62
C ASN A 27 -5.29 7.36 -13.05
N GLN A 28 -4.70 7.55 -11.86
CA GLN A 28 -4.57 8.87 -11.22
C GLN A 28 -3.15 9.05 -10.73
N ILE A 29 -2.72 10.29 -10.45
CA ILE A 29 -1.41 10.48 -9.80
C ILE A 29 -1.57 10.10 -8.34
N CYS A 30 -0.83 9.08 -7.91
CA CYS A 30 -0.88 8.50 -6.56
C CYS A 30 0.54 8.12 -6.17
N HIS A 31 1.41 9.11 -5.91
CA HIS A 31 2.82 8.82 -5.61
C HIS A 31 3.02 8.18 -4.23
N PHE A 32 2.03 8.27 -3.33
CA PHE A 32 2.02 7.75 -1.95
C PHE A 32 0.59 7.41 -1.52
N VAL A 33 0.38 6.63 -0.46
CA VAL A 33 -0.94 6.50 0.18
C VAL A 33 -1.07 7.58 1.26
N PRO A 34 -2.18 8.33 1.37
CA PRO A 34 -2.33 9.32 2.43
C PRO A 34 -2.27 8.71 3.82
N LEU A 35 -1.58 9.43 4.70
CA LEU A 35 -1.55 9.11 6.12
C LEU A 35 -2.97 9.06 6.66
N GLU A 36 -3.20 8.15 7.60
CA GLU A 36 -4.46 7.97 8.30
C GLU A 36 -5.64 7.47 7.43
N THR A 37 -5.39 7.02 6.20
CA THR A 37 -6.42 6.37 5.34
C THR A 37 -7.07 5.17 6.05
N ASP A 38 -6.33 4.49 6.93
CA ASP A 38 -6.80 3.42 7.81
C ASP A 38 -7.89 3.89 8.79
N LYS A 39 -7.89 5.15 9.23
CA LYS A 39 -8.96 5.68 10.10
C LYS A 39 -10.28 5.84 9.36
N PHE A 40 -10.22 6.08 8.05
CA PHE A 40 -11.40 6.17 7.19
C PHE A 40 -11.94 4.79 6.81
N PHE A 41 -11.05 3.85 6.50
CA PHE A 41 -11.39 2.48 6.09
C PHE A 41 -10.78 1.44 7.06
N PRO A 42 -11.25 1.37 8.32
CA PRO A 42 -10.61 0.58 9.36
C PRO A 42 -10.69 -0.94 9.14
N ASN A 43 -11.67 -1.40 8.35
CA ASN A 43 -11.88 -2.82 8.05
C ASN A 43 -11.36 -3.23 6.66
N LEU A 44 -10.48 -2.41 6.05
CA LEU A 44 -9.99 -2.66 4.70
C LEU A 44 -9.23 -3.99 4.63
N GLU A 45 -9.72 -4.91 3.80
CA GLU A 45 -9.09 -6.21 3.53
C GLU A 45 -8.33 -6.24 2.20
N THR A 46 -8.67 -5.38 1.24
CA THR A 46 -8.03 -5.33 -0.09
C THR A 46 -7.71 -3.89 -0.48
N LEU A 47 -6.43 -3.62 -0.77
CA LEU A 47 -5.98 -2.36 -1.37
C LEU A 47 -5.43 -2.64 -2.76
N ARG A 48 -6.03 -2.02 -3.78
CA ARG A 48 -5.57 -2.07 -5.18
C ARG A 48 -5.18 -0.67 -5.64
N ILE A 49 -3.96 -0.48 -6.13
CA ILE A 49 -3.51 0.77 -6.73
C ILE A 49 -2.75 0.43 -8.00
N TRP A 50 -3.23 0.79 -9.19
CA TRP A 50 -2.53 0.44 -10.43
C TRP A 50 -2.49 1.59 -11.43
N SER A 51 -1.47 1.60 -12.28
CA SER A 51 -1.28 2.62 -13.31
C SER A 51 -1.36 4.05 -12.76
N SER A 52 -0.77 4.27 -11.57
CA SER A 52 -0.95 5.50 -10.81
C SER A 52 0.37 6.17 -10.37
N GLY A 53 1.51 5.65 -10.83
CA GLY A 53 2.82 6.25 -10.59
C GLY A 53 3.30 6.17 -9.14
N LEU A 54 2.79 5.23 -8.34
CA LEU A 54 3.24 5.02 -6.96
C LEU A 54 4.75 4.71 -6.95
N LYS A 55 5.56 5.59 -6.35
CA LYS A 55 7.05 5.49 -6.39
C LYS A 55 7.63 4.81 -5.15
N LYS A 56 6.95 4.95 -4.03
CA LYS A 56 7.38 4.42 -2.73
C LYS A 56 6.16 3.85 -2.01
N LEU A 57 6.43 2.82 -1.23
CA LEU A 57 5.50 2.27 -0.27
C LEU A 57 6.30 1.99 1.00
N ASP A 58 6.03 2.75 2.05
CA ASP A 58 6.67 2.61 3.35
C ASP A 58 5.73 1.97 4.38
N GLN A 59 6.28 1.54 5.51
CA GLN A 59 5.49 0.93 6.59
C GLN A 59 4.37 1.86 7.08
N ASN A 60 4.60 3.18 7.14
CA ASN A 60 3.60 4.11 7.65
C ASN A 60 2.41 4.27 6.70
N ASP A 61 2.61 4.05 5.40
CA ASP A 61 1.56 4.07 4.38
C ASP A 61 0.52 2.96 4.60
N ILE A 62 0.90 1.82 5.21
CA ILE A 62 0.00 0.65 5.34
C ILE A 62 -0.15 0.06 6.75
N LYS A 63 0.62 0.51 7.75
CA LYS A 63 0.63 -0.11 9.09
C LYS A 63 -0.72 -0.15 9.79
N GLY A 64 -1.61 0.82 9.51
CA GLY A 64 -2.93 0.90 10.12
C GLY A 64 -3.97 -0.07 9.51
N PHE A 65 -3.70 -0.64 8.33
CA PHE A 65 -4.59 -1.63 7.71
C PHE A 65 -4.38 -3.03 8.31
N GLU A 66 -4.71 -3.22 9.59
CA GLU A 66 -4.51 -4.48 10.33
C GLU A 66 -5.32 -5.67 9.78
N HIS A 67 -6.36 -5.38 9.00
CA HIS A 67 -7.23 -6.36 8.35
C HIS A 67 -6.80 -6.72 6.92
N LEU A 68 -5.74 -6.07 6.40
CA LEU A 68 -5.32 -6.22 5.00
C LEU A 68 -4.90 -7.67 4.68
N ARG A 69 -5.52 -8.22 3.64
CA ARG A 69 -5.28 -9.56 3.07
C ARG A 69 -4.68 -9.51 1.68
N GLU A 70 -5.05 -8.51 0.88
CA GLU A 70 -4.60 -8.38 -0.50
C GLU A 70 -4.02 -6.99 -0.75
N LEU A 71 -2.79 -6.95 -1.24
CA LEU A 71 -2.12 -5.73 -1.68
C LEU A 71 -1.73 -5.88 -3.15
N ILE A 72 -2.46 -5.18 -4.03
CA ILE A 72 -2.37 -5.35 -5.49
C ILE A 72 -1.92 -4.02 -6.09
N LEU A 73 -0.63 -3.91 -6.41
CA LEU A 73 0.02 -2.66 -6.83
C LEU A 73 0.70 -2.73 -8.22
N PRO A 74 0.14 -3.43 -9.24
CA PRO A 74 0.83 -3.57 -10.50
C PRO A 74 0.89 -2.25 -11.29
N LEU A 75 1.81 -2.16 -12.24
CA LEU A 75 1.91 -1.00 -13.15
C LEU A 75 2.14 0.32 -12.38
N ASN A 76 3.04 0.33 -11.41
CA ASN A 76 3.50 1.55 -10.75
C ASN A 76 5.02 1.71 -10.90
N ASP A 77 5.62 2.63 -10.14
CA ASP A 77 7.02 3.00 -10.23
C ASP A 77 7.80 2.64 -8.95
N ILE A 78 7.36 1.62 -8.20
CA ILE A 78 7.97 1.27 -6.92
C ILE A 78 9.37 0.70 -7.15
N GLU A 79 10.38 1.34 -6.54
CA GLU A 79 11.79 0.96 -6.74
C GLU A 79 12.38 0.09 -5.63
N SER A 80 11.83 0.18 -4.41
CA SER A 80 12.39 -0.50 -3.25
C SER A 80 11.33 -0.86 -2.21
N LEU A 81 11.56 -1.94 -1.46
CA LEU A 81 10.70 -2.41 -0.38
C LEU A 81 11.53 -2.70 0.87
N ASP A 82 11.26 -1.99 1.96
CA ASP A 82 11.99 -2.13 3.23
C ASP A 82 11.56 -3.38 4.01
N SER A 83 12.49 -3.93 4.79
CA SER A 83 12.29 -5.16 5.55
C SER A 83 11.08 -5.15 6.49
N ASN A 84 10.73 -3.98 7.05
CA ASN A 84 9.65 -3.82 8.02
C ASN A 84 8.30 -3.45 7.38
N LEU A 85 8.21 -3.36 6.04
CA LEU A 85 7.00 -2.89 5.36
C LEU A 85 5.73 -3.62 5.81
N PHE A 86 5.78 -4.95 5.97
CA PHE A 86 4.63 -5.78 6.35
C PHE A 86 4.60 -6.17 7.84
N GLU A 87 5.29 -5.41 8.71
CA GLU A 87 5.38 -5.74 10.13
C GLU A 87 4.00 -5.79 10.82
N PHE A 88 3.08 -4.91 10.45
CA PHE A 88 1.76 -4.82 11.08
C PHE A 88 0.65 -5.57 10.31
N ASN A 89 0.88 -5.90 9.04
CA ASN A 89 -0.13 -6.50 8.16
C ASN A 89 -0.03 -8.03 8.09
N LYS A 90 -0.11 -8.70 9.26
CA LYS A 90 0.13 -10.17 9.39
C LYS A 90 -0.89 -11.08 8.67
N LYS A 91 -2.00 -10.52 8.19
CA LYS A 91 -3.08 -11.24 7.50
C LYS A 91 -2.92 -11.28 5.98
N ILE A 92 -1.86 -10.66 5.42
CA ILE A 92 -1.63 -10.62 3.98
C ILE A 92 -1.46 -12.03 3.41
N LYS A 93 -2.34 -12.35 2.45
CA LYS A 93 -2.37 -13.60 1.68
C LYS A 93 -1.92 -13.43 0.24
N LYS A 94 -2.09 -12.25 -0.36
CA LYS A 94 -1.72 -11.98 -1.76
C LYS A 94 -1.00 -10.65 -1.89
N ILE A 95 0.13 -10.67 -2.59
CA ILE A 95 0.88 -9.47 -2.98
C ILE A 95 1.11 -9.53 -4.49
N ASP A 96 0.67 -8.50 -5.21
CA ASP A 96 1.05 -8.29 -6.60
C ASP A 96 1.81 -6.96 -6.71
N LEU A 97 3.08 -7.05 -7.09
CA LEU A 97 3.96 -5.91 -7.36
C LEU A 97 4.53 -6.03 -8.78
N SER A 98 3.85 -6.74 -9.67
CA SER A 98 4.31 -6.94 -11.03
C SER A 98 4.33 -5.64 -11.82
N ARG A 99 5.24 -5.54 -12.80
CA ARG A 99 5.38 -4.33 -13.63
C ARG A 99 5.62 -3.07 -12.79
N ASN A 100 6.52 -3.19 -11.81
CA ASN A 100 7.11 -2.06 -11.08
C ASN A 100 8.57 -1.90 -11.50
N LYS A 101 9.37 -1.18 -10.70
CA LYS A 101 10.79 -0.90 -10.95
C LYS A 101 11.66 -1.40 -9.82
N LEU A 102 11.29 -2.51 -9.16
CA LEU A 102 11.99 -3.00 -7.99
C LEU A 102 13.46 -3.28 -8.34
N LYS A 103 14.36 -2.60 -7.63
CA LYS A 103 15.82 -2.75 -7.71
C LYS A 103 16.39 -3.34 -6.42
N SER A 104 15.73 -3.07 -5.29
CA SER A 104 16.21 -3.45 -3.96
C SER A 104 15.08 -3.95 -3.06
N VAL A 105 15.33 -5.03 -2.34
CA VAL A 105 14.38 -5.61 -1.39
C VAL A 105 15.10 -5.91 -0.07
N GLY A 106 14.50 -5.49 1.04
CA GLY A 106 14.98 -5.78 2.38
C GLY A 106 15.01 -7.28 2.70
N LEU A 107 16.03 -7.72 3.43
CA LEU A 107 16.30 -9.16 3.64
C LEU A 107 15.18 -9.88 4.39
N ALA A 108 14.47 -9.15 5.25
CA ALA A 108 13.41 -9.68 6.09
C ALA A 108 11.99 -9.38 5.61
N LEU A 109 11.82 -8.71 4.46
CA LEU A 109 10.51 -8.29 3.92
C LEU A 109 9.47 -9.42 3.97
N LEU A 110 9.83 -10.58 3.43
CA LEU A 110 8.94 -11.72 3.28
C LEU A 110 8.97 -12.68 4.48
N SER A 111 9.89 -12.50 5.42
CA SER A 111 10.12 -13.42 6.54
C SER A 111 8.96 -13.49 7.53
N THR A 112 8.14 -12.42 7.59
CA THR A 112 7.03 -12.33 8.55
C THR A 112 5.67 -12.72 7.96
N LEU A 113 5.59 -12.98 6.65
CA LEU A 113 4.36 -13.25 5.92
C LEU A 113 3.94 -14.72 6.00
N ARG A 114 3.53 -15.17 7.19
CA ARG A 114 3.19 -16.58 7.46
C ARG A 114 1.92 -17.08 6.76
N THR A 115 1.07 -16.16 6.30
CA THR A 115 -0.22 -16.48 5.68
C THR A 115 -0.21 -16.31 4.15
N ILE A 116 0.96 -16.02 3.56
CA ILE A 116 1.09 -15.74 2.14
C ILE A 116 0.76 -16.97 1.29
N THR A 117 -0.03 -16.74 0.25
CA THR A 117 -0.45 -17.75 -0.73
C THR A 117 -0.08 -17.36 -2.16
N TYR A 118 0.20 -16.08 -2.40
CA TYR A 118 0.54 -15.56 -3.71
C TYR A 118 1.48 -14.36 -3.61
N ILE A 119 2.57 -14.40 -4.37
CA ILE A 119 3.46 -13.25 -4.59
C ILE A 119 3.76 -13.18 -6.08
N ASN A 120 3.61 -11.99 -6.66
CA ASN A 120 3.97 -11.74 -8.05
C ASN A 120 4.89 -10.52 -8.16
N PHE A 121 6.17 -10.76 -8.42
CA PHE A 121 7.17 -9.72 -8.68
C PHE A 121 7.62 -9.73 -10.15
N ASN A 122 6.85 -10.36 -11.06
CA ASN A 122 7.21 -10.41 -12.47
C ASN A 122 7.39 -9.00 -13.06
N LEU A 123 8.26 -8.87 -14.06
CA LEU A 123 8.51 -7.62 -14.78
C LEU A 123 8.98 -6.48 -13.87
N ASN A 124 9.93 -6.77 -12.97
CA ASN A 124 10.69 -5.76 -12.23
C ASN A 124 12.17 -5.79 -12.65
N ASP A 125 12.93 -4.76 -12.27
CA ASP A 125 14.33 -4.60 -12.70
C ASP A 125 15.25 -5.68 -12.10
N CYS A 126 15.09 -6.01 -10.82
CA CYS A 126 15.94 -6.97 -10.11
C CYS A 126 15.40 -8.39 -10.09
N ILE A 127 14.12 -8.60 -10.42
CA ILE A 127 13.49 -9.93 -10.40
C ILE A 127 12.34 -10.00 -11.38
N ASP A 128 12.24 -11.13 -12.09
CA ASP A 128 11.07 -11.49 -12.90
C ASP A 128 10.63 -12.90 -12.48
N ASP A 129 9.88 -12.97 -11.37
CA ASP A 129 9.35 -14.24 -10.86
C ASP A 129 8.11 -14.06 -9.96
N SER A 130 7.47 -15.18 -9.67
CA SER A 130 6.31 -15.29 -8.78
C SER A 130 6.43 -16.52 -7.89
N PHE A 131 5.84 -16.44 -6.70
CA PHE A 131 5.69 -17.59 -5.81
C PHE A 131 4.62 -18.53 -6.39
N LYS A 132 5.05 -19.74 -6.78
CA LYS A 132 4.15 -20.77 -7.36
C LYS A 132 3.89 -21.96 -6.44
N VAL A 133 4.89 -22.41 -5.66
CA VAL A 133 4.78 -23.63 -4.81
C VAL A 133 5.68 -23.59 -3.57
N ASN A 134 6.95 -23.16 -3.70
CA ASN A 134 7.91 -23.14 -2.59
C ASN A 134 8.35 -21.70 -2.28
N ILE A 135 7.96 -21.19 -1.11
CA ILE A 135 8.20 -19.80 -0.70
C ILE A 135 9.66 -19.58 -0.32
N ASP A 136 10.33 -20.57 0.28
CA ASP A 136 11.74 -20.46 0.69
C ASP A 136 12.65 -20.28 -0.53
N LYS A 137 12.38 -21.05 -1.60
CA LYS A 137 13.09 -20.91 -2.88
C LYS A 137 12.86 -19.53 -3.50
N PHE A 138 11.64 -19.01 -3.39
CA PHE A 138 11.33 -17.67 -3.88
C PHE A 138 12.06 -16.59 -3.06
N ILE A 139 12.08 -16.71 -1.73
CA ILE A 139 12.83 -15.82 -0.83
C ILE A 139 14.32 -15.83 -1.15
N GLU A 140 14.91 -17.00 -1.38
CA GLU A 140 16.31 -17.13 -1.79
C GLU A 140 16.58 -16.41 -3.12
N LYS A 141 15.70 -16.57 -4.10
CA LYS A 141 15.80 -15.86 -5.38
C LYS A 141 15.72 -14.35 -5.20
N VAL A 142 14.79 -13.85 -4.39
CA VAL A 142 14.68 -12.42 -4.07
C VAL A 142 15.99 -11.91 -3.43
N ARG A 143 16.54 -12.62 -2.44
CA ARG A 143 17.78 -12.22 -1.75
C ARG A 143 18.99 -12.16 -2.67
N THR A 144 19.06 -13.04 -3.66
CA THR A 144 20.19 -13.11 -4.62
C THR A 144 20.03 -12.13 -5.79
N SER A 145 18.79 -11.80 -6.16
CA SER A 145 18.50 -11.01 -7.36
C SER A 145 18.25 -9.52 -7.05
N CYS A 146 17.70 -9.21 -5.88
CA CYS A 146 17.33 -7.86 -5.43
C CYS A 146 18.17 -7.41 -4.22
N PRO A 147 19.40 -6.93 -4.42
CA PRO A 147 20.29 -6.58 -3.32
C PRO A 147 19.71 -5.42 -2.47
N PRO A 148 19.74 -5.52 -1.13
CA PRO A 148 19.31 -4.43 -0.26
C PRO A 148 20.26 -3.23 -0.36
N THR A 149 19.73 -2.03 -0.13
CA THR A 149 20.58 -0.82 -0.06
C THR A 149 21.36 -0.79 1.25
N ILE A 150 22.39 0.06 1.33
CA ILE A 150 23.14 0.29 2.58
C ILE A 150 22.20 0.80 3.69
N GLU A 151 21.20 1.61 3.34
CA GLU A 151 20.22 2.14 4.29
C GLU A 151 19.32 1.03 4.85
N MET A 152 18.84 0.13 3.99
CA MET A 152 18.08 -1.06 4.41
C MET A 152 18.89 -1.91 5.40
N LEU A 153 20.17 -2.16 5.12
CA LEU A 153 21.03 -2.95 6.00
C LEU A 153 21.24 -2.28 7.36
N LYS A 154 21.34 -0.95 7.41
CA LYS A 154 21.41 -0.20 8.68
C LYS A 154 20.11 -0.34 9.47
N ASN A 155 18.98 -0.21 8.80
CA ASN A 155 17.66 -0.34 9.41
C ASN A 155 17.42 -1.77 9.92
N ASP A 156 17.90 -2.79 9.20
CA ASP A 156 17.83 -4.19 9.62
C ASP A 156 18.62 -4.45 10.91
N VAL A 157 19.82 -3.87 11.06
CA VAL A 157 20.61 -3.98 12.29
C VAL A 157 19.87 -3.33 13.47
N ILE A 158 19.30 -2.14 13.26
CA ILE A 158 18.50 -1.45 14.28
C ILE A 158 17.25 -2.27 14.63
N PHE A 159 16.56 -2.82 13.64
CA PHE A 159 15.38 -3.65 13.82
C PHE A 159 15.70 -4.89 14.66
N VAL A 160 16.80 -5.60 14.36
CA VAL A 160 17.24 -6.76 15.15
C VAL A 160 17.63 -6.36 16.58
N ILE A 161 18.24 -5.20 16.78
CA ILE A 161 18.56 -4.71 18.13
C ILE A 161 17.27 -4.36 18.89
N ASN A 162 16.31 -3.68 18.26
CA ASN A 162 15.03 -3.28 18.86
C ASN A 162 14.07 -4.47 19.12
N GLU A 163 14.15 -5.55 18.34
CA GLU A 163 13.44 -6.80 18.64
C GLU A 163 14.00 -7.48 19.92
N ASN A 164 15.31 -7.34 20.16
CA ASN A 164 15.98 -7.89 21.35
C ASN A 164 15.86 -6.99 22.58
N GLU A 165 15.69 -5.69 22.41
CA GLU A 165 15.41 -4.71 23.46
C GLU A 165 14.01 -4.11 23.21
N LYS A 166 12.98 -4.58 23.91
CA LYS A 166 11.61 -4.00 23.93
C LYS A 166 11.59 -2.56 24.50
N LEU A 167 12.31 -1.63 23.89
CA LEU A 167 12.46 -0.25 24.34
C LEU A 167 12.31 0.73 23.16
N LYS A 168 11.28 1.55 23.33
CA LYS A 168 10.93 2.77 22.59
C LYS A 168 12.14 3.53 22.06
N LEU A 169 12.10 3.86 20.78
CA LEU A 169 12.58 5.15 20.28
C LEU A 169 11.64 5.61 19.16
N SER A 170 10.83 6.63 19.49
CA SER A 170 10.28 7.54 18.51
C SER A 170 11.45 8.25 17.84
N ILE A 171 11.81 7.83 16.64
CA ILE A 171 12.65 8.66 15.78
C ILE A 171 11.67 9.51 14.99
N ASP A 172 11.62 10.80 15.37
CA ASP A 172 10.85 11.82 14.69
C ASP A 172 11.15 11.79 13.19
N ALA A 173 10.15 11.41 12.39
CA ALA A 173 10.14 11.70 10.97
C ALA A 173 9.86 13.20 10.78
N LYS A 174 10.86 14.03 11.06
CA LYS A 174 10.98 15.34 10.42
C LYS A 174 11.33 15.08 8.96
N ASP A 175 10.29 14.97 8.15
CA ASP A 175 10.24 15.43 6.76
C ASP A 175 8.82 15.18 6.25
N ALA A 176 7.89 16.05 6.67
CA ALA A 176 6.65 16.26 5.95
C ALA A 176 6.97 16.97 4.62
N ILE A 177 7.62 16.24 3.71
CA ILE A 177 7.64 16.61 2.30
C ILE A 177 6.16 16.58 1.89
N ILE A 178 5.71 17.69 1.33
CA ILE A 178 4.43 17.77 0.61
C ILE A 178 4.55 16.78 -0.55
N LYS A 179 4.19 15.54 -0.24
CA LYS A 179 4.16 14.41 -1.15
C LYS A 179 2.98 14.67 -2.09
N GLU A 180 3.22 14.82 -3.39
CA GLU A 180 2.15 14.77 -4.41
C GLU A 180 1.40 13.45 -4.23
N ASN A 181 0.26 13.47 -3.55
CA ASN A 181 -0.39 12.29 -2.98
C ASN A 181 -1.55 11.84 -3.86
N CYS A 182 -2.11 10.64 -3.66
CA CYS A 182 -3.38 10.35 -4.33
C CYS A 182 -4.43 11.39 -3.91
N ASP A 183 -5.22 11.83 -4.88
CA ASP A 183 -6.29 12.79 -4.64
C ASP A 183 -7.50 12.08 -4.00
N PHE A 184 -7.46 11.95 -2.68
CA PHE A 184 -8.58 11.43 -1.90
C PHE A 184 -9.61 12.53 -1.57
N SER A 185 -9.43 13.80 -1.98
CA SER A 185 -10.42 14.86 -1.70
C SER A 185 -11.81 14.53 -2.27
N LYS A 186 -11.85 13.70 -3.31
CA LYS A 186 -13.09 13.19 -3.90
C LYS A 186 -13.71 12.02 -3.14
N PHE A 187 -12.99 11.36 -2.23
CA PHE A 187 -13.61 10.41 -1.29
C PHE A 187 -14.53 11.13 -0.30
N GLU A 188 -14.20 12.34 0.15
CA GLU A 188 -15.07 13.09 1.08
C GLU A 188 -16.40 13.48 0.42
N GLU A 189 -16.38 13.90 -0.85
CA GLU A 189 -17.59 14.24 -1.58
C GLU A 189 -18.51 13.01 -1.78
N ILE A 190 -17.92 11.82 -1.75
CA ILE A 190 -18.59 10.57 -2.13
C ILE A 190 -19.01 9.77 -0.90
N GLY A 191 -18.20 9.72 0.16
CA GLY A 191 -18.57 9.17 1.46
C GLY A 191 -19.80 9.85 2.05
N ASN A 192 -19.93 11.17 1.84
CA ASN A 192 -21.13 11.93 2.23
C ASN A 192 -22.36 11.66 1.33
N LYS A 193 -22.19 11.12 0.11
CA LYS A 193 -23.30 10.74 -0.79
C LYS A 193 -23.82 9.33 -0.54
N PHE A 194 -23.04 8.46 0.10
CA PHE A 194 -23.40 7.06 0.37
C PHE A 194 -23.83 6.80 1.82
N GLU A 195 -24.51 7.76 2.47
CA GLU A 195 -25.11 7.61 3.82
C GLU A 195 -26.25 6.57 3.89
N GLU A 196 -26.50 5.78 2.85
CA GLU A 196 -27.34 4.59 2.97
C GLU A 196 -26.51 3.43 3.53
N LYS A 197 -26.53 3.32 4.87
CA LYS A 197 -26.05 2.13 5.59
C LYS A 197 -26.73 0.88 5.01
N THR A 198 -25.99 0.07 4.29
CA THR A 198 -26.43 -1.28 3.89
C THR A 198 -25.70 -2.33 4.73
N GLU A 199 -26.37 -3.45 5.01
CA GLU A 199 -25.80 -4.59 5.76
C GLU A 199 -24.78 -5.43 4.96
N GLN A 200 -24.42 -4.99 3.75
CA GLN A 200 -23.53 -5.70 2.81
C GLN A 200 -22.15 -5.03 2.71
N GLU A 201 -21.13 -5.82 2.35
CA GLU A 201 -19.76 -5.35 2.10
C GLU A 201 -19.72 -4.40 0.90
N ASP A 202 -19.00 -3.29 1.03
CA ASP A 202 -18.92 -2.30 -0.04
C ASP A 202 -17.53 -2.24 -0.70
N TYR A 203 -17.57 -2.16 -2.03
CA TYR A 203 -16.41 -2.17 -2.91
C TYR A 203 -16.31 -0.82 -3.63
N TYR A 204 -15.24 -0.07 -3.38
CA TYR A 204 -15.05 1.27 -3.96
C TYR A 204 -13.91 1.27 -4.98
N GLN A 205 -14.18 1.78 -6.19
CA GLN A 205 -13.16 2.06 -7.20
C GLN A 205 -13.14 3.53 -7.58
N LEU A 206 -11.98 4.18 -7.48
CA LEU A 206 -11.69 5.48 -8.06
C LEU A 206 -10.95 5.34 -9.38
N HIS A 207 -11.54 5.87 -10.45
CA HIS A 207 -10.83 6.08 -11.71
C HIS A 207 -11.01 7.50 -12.24
N LYS A 208 -9.99 8.01 -12.95
CA LYS A 208 -10.06 9.27 -13.71
C LYS A 208 -10.46 8.95 -15.16
N ASN A 209 -11.44 9.66 -15.71
CA ASN A 209 -11.79 9.57 -17.13
C ASN A 209 -10.89 10.52 -17.96
N ASP A 210 -10.92 10.38 -19.29
CA ASP A 210 -10.19 11.26 -20.24
C ASP A 210 -10.64 12.74 -20.20
N GLY A 211 -11.73 13.03 -19.49
CA GLY A 211 -12.07 14.36 -18.98
C GLY A 211 -11.90 14.36 -17.47
N SER A 212 -11.42 15.46 -16.90
CA SER A 212 -11.00 15.73 -15.50
C SER A 212 -11.90 15.29 -14.33
N ASP A 213 -12.97 14.54 -14.58
CA ASP A 213 -13.92 14.00 -13.62
C ASP A 213 -13.51 12.61 -13.15
N TYR A 214 -13.67 12.39 -11.85
CA TYR A 214 -13.35 11.13 -11.20
C TYR A 214 -14.68 10.46 -10.90
N LYS A 215 -14.79 9.15 -11.10
CA LYS A 215 -15.99 8.40 -10.73
C LYS A 215 -15.66 7.40 -9.63
N VAL A 216 -16.53 7.33 -8.64
CA VAL A 216 -16.58 6.22 -7.70
C VAL A 216 -17.68 5.28 -8.15
N HIS A 217 -17.31 4.02 -8.30
CA HIS A 217 -18.25 2.95 -8.52
C HIS A 217 -18.31 2.08 -7.28
N ARG A 218 -19.53 1.85 -6.79
CA ARG A 218 -19.87 0.78 -5.86
C ARG A 218 -20.14 -0.46 -6.70
N TYR A 219 -19.41 -1.54 -6.47
CA TYR A 219 -19.65 -2.82 -7.13
C TYR A 219 -20.15 -3.85 -6.11
N GLU A 220 -20.96 -4.79 -6.55
CA GLU A 220 -21.06 -6.10 -5.91
C GLU A 220 -20.00 -6.96 -6.59
N GLU A 221 -19.01 -7.43 -5.82
CA GLU A 221 -17.98 -8.41 -6.18
C GLU A 221 -17.82 -8.73 -7.70
N ILE A 222 -16.87 -8.08 -8.38
CA ILE A 222 -16.43 -8.52 -9.71
C ILE A 222 -14.96 -8.92 -9.63
N ASP A 223 -14.74 -10.23 -9.77
CA ASP A 223 -13.46 -10.87 -10.05
C ASP A 223 -12.86 -10.31 -11.34
N LEU A 224 -11.75 -9.59 -11.21
CA LEU A 224 -10.63 -9.53 -12.16
C LEU A 224 -9.32 -9.39 -11.36
#